data_AF-A0A6S6PEZ0-F1
#
_entry.id   AF-A0A6S6PEZ0-F1
#
_cell.length_a   1.000
_cell.length_b   1.000
_cell.length_c   1.000
_cell.angle_alpha   90.00
_cell.angle_beta   90.00
_cell.angle_gamma   90.00
#
_symmetry.space_group_name_H-M   'P 1'
#
loop_
_entity.id
_entity.type
_entity.pdbx_description
1 polymer ?
#
loop_
_entity_poly.entity_id
_entity_poly.type
_entity_poly.pdbx_seq_one_letter_code
_entity_poly.pdbx_strand_id
1 'polypeptide(L)' 'MSGRGKGKAPGTKSKSRSSRAGLQFPVGRIHRLLREGNYAERVGAGAPVYMAAVLEYLSA' A
#
# COMPACT_ATOMS: atom_id res chain seq x y z
N MET A 1 26.08 23.13 -4.97
CA MET A 1 24.67 23.17 -4.50
C MET A 1 24.11 21.74 -4.56
N SER A 2 24.30 20.91 -3.53
CA SER A 2 23.66 19.58 -3.49
C SER A 2 22.35 19.68 -2.72
N GLY A 3 21.25 19.82 -3.46
CA GLY A 3 19.91 19.81 -2.89
C GLY A 3 19.62 18.44 -2.30
N ARG A 4 19.67 18.32 -0.97
CA ARG A 4 19.09 17.19 -0.26
C ARG A 4 17.59 17.20 -0.56
N GLY A 5 17.16 16.40 -1.54
CA GLY A 5 15.74 16.23 -1.85
C GLY A 5 14.96 15.83 -0.60
N LYS A 6 13.63 16.05 -0.60
CA LYS A 6 12.67 15.69 0.47
C LYS A 6 12.62 14.17 0.70
N GLY A 7 13.72 13.58 1.14
CA GLY A 7 13.83 12.23 1.65
C GLY A 7 13.61 12.25 3.16
N LYS A 8 12.97 11.21 3.68
CA LYS A 8 12.81 11.03 5.12
C LYS A 8 14.16 11.04 5.82
N ALA A 9 14.23 11.70 6.98
CA ALA A 9 15.43 11.72 7.81
C ALA A 9 15.88 10.27 8.13
N PRO A 10 17.18 9.96 8.01
CA PRO A 10 17.70 8.64 8.34
C PRO A 10 17.28 8.28 9.77
N GLY A 11 16.65 7.11 9.94
CA GLY A 11 16.13 6.63 11.23
C GLY A 11 14.61 6.73 11.42
N THR A 12 13.86 7.40 10.55
CA THR A 12 12.38 7.40 10.65
C THR A 12 11.78 6.09 10.11
N LYS A 13 11.23 5.27 11.02
CA LYS A 13 10.52 4.01 10.67
C LYS A 13 9.37 4.30 9.70
N SER A 14 9.32 3.60 8.58
CA SER A 14 8.20 3.72 7.64
C SER A 14 6.98 2.98 8.17
N LYS A 15 5.83 3.67 8.29
CA LYS A 15 4.54 3.01 8.56
C LYS A 15 4.11 2.18 7.35
N SER A 16 3.63 0.96 7.59
CA SER A 16 3.09 0.10 6.54
C SER A 16 1.85 0.73 5.91
N ARG A 17 1.49 0.28 4.70
CA ARG A 17 0.26 0.77 4.03
C ARG A 17 -1.00 0.33 4.78
N SER A 18 -1.03 -0.90 5.31
CA SER A 18 -2.12 -1.40 6.14
C SER A 18 -2.29 -0.58 7.42
N SER A 19 -1.21 -0.31 8.16
CA SER A 19 -1.26 0.52 9.38
C SER A 19 -1.70 1.95 9.09
N ARG A 20 -1.33 2.52 7.93
CA ARG A 20 -1.82 3.84 7.51
C ARG A 20 -3.29 3.84 7.11
N ALA A 21 -3.81 2.73 6.59
CA ALA A 21 -5.19 2.57 6.18
C ALA A 21 -6.12 2.11 7.32
N GLY A 22 -5.58 1.69 8.47
CA GLY A 22 -6.37 1.15 9.58
C GLY A 22 -6.92 -0.25 9.33
N LEU A 23 -6.28 -1.03 8.46
CA LEU A 23 -6.72 -2.37 8.05
C LEU A 23 -5.80 -3.45 8.62
N GLN A 24 -6.37 -4.58 9.06
CA GLN A 24 -5.64 -5.80 9.39
C GLN A 24 -5.11 -6.50 8.14
N PHE A 25 -5.87 -6.47 7.04
CA PHE A 25 -5.50 -7.13 5.80
C PHE A 25 -4.27 -6.49 5.14
N PRO A 26 -3.44 -7.30 4.45
CA PRO A 26 -2.16 -6.85 3.93
C PRO A 26 -2.28 -6.08 2.60
N VAL A 27 -2.55 -4.77 2.67
CA VAL A 27 -2.63 -3.83 1.52
C VAL A 27 -1.40 -3.95 0.61
N GLY A 28 -0.21 -4.10 1.19
CA GLY A 28 1.04 -4.21 0.43
C GLY A 28 1.11 -5.46 -0.44
N ARG A 29 0.61 -6.59 0.09
CA ARG A 29 0.56 -7.88 -0.61
C ARG A 29 -0.50 -7.87 -1.69
N ILE A 30 -1.70 -7.36 -1.38
CA ILE A 30 -2.80 -7.23 -2.34
C ILE A 30 -2.36 -6.39 -3.55
N HIS A 31 -1.65 -5.28 -3.33
CA HIS A 31 -1.10 -4.49 -4.42
C HIS A 31 -0.12 -5.28 -5.32
N ARG A 32 0.70 -6.17 -4.75
CA ARG A 32 1.59 -7.03 -5.52
C ARG A 32 0.78 -8.03 -6.35
N LEU A 33 -0.18 -8.72 -5.72
CA LEU A 33 -1.05 -9.68 -6.39
C LEU A 33 -1.86 -9.06 -7.54
N LEU A 34 -2.35 -7.82 -7.36
CA LEU A 34 -3.04 -7.08 -8.43
C LEU A 34 -2.15 -6.80 -9.65
N ARG A 35 -0.83 -6.64 -9.46
CA ARG A 35 0.11 -6.47 -10.58
C ARG A 35 0.47 -7.79 -11.23
N GLU A 36 0.71 -8.83 -10.42
CA GLU A 36 1.03 -10.17 -10.91
C GLU A 36 -0.14 -10.81 -11.67
N GLY A 37 -1.38 -10.49 -11.29
CA GLY A 37 -2.58 -10.95 -11.98
C GLY A 37 -2.84 -10.27 -13.34
N ASN A 38 -2.01 -9.32 -13.77
CA ASN A 38 -2.14 -8.60 -15.04
C ASN A 38 -3.55 -7.99 -15.30
N TYR A 39 -4.26 -7.60 -14.24
CA TYR A 39 -5.63 -7.06 -14.36
C TYR A 39 -5.69 -5.69 -15.05
N ALA A 40 -4.59 -4.94 -15.04
CA ALA A 40 -4.43 -3.67 -15.73
C ALA A 40 -2.93 -3.35 -15.88
N GLU A 41 -2.59 -2.53 -16.89
CA GLU A 41 -1.22 -2.04 -17.10
C GLU A 41 -0.69 -1.25 -15.89
N ARG A 42 -1.56 -0.47 -15.23
CA ARG A 42 -1.23 0.30 -14.02
C ARG A 42 -2.27 0.08 -12.94
N VAL A 43 -1.79 -0.15 -11.73
CA VAL A 43 -2.64 -0.24 -10.52
C VAL A 43 -2.50 1.05 -9.72
N GLY A 44 -3.61 1.78 -9.57
CA GLY A 44 -3.66 3.00 -8.75
C GLY A 44 -3.41 2.72 -7.26
N ALA A 45 -2.85 3.70 -6.54
CA ALA A 45 -2.44 3.50 -5.15
C ALA A 45 -3.60 3.21 -4.18
N GLY A 46 -4.81 3.68 -4.49
CA GLY A 46 -6.02 3.44 -3.71
C GLY A 46 -6.69 2.08 -3.95
N ALA A 47 -6.50 1.47 -5.13
CA ALA A 47 -7.09 0.18 -5.48
C ALA A 47 -6.80 -0.93 -4.46
N PRO A 48 -5.54 -1.18 -4.02
CA PRO A 48 -5.27 -2.21 -3.02
C PRO A 48 -5.80 -1.87 -1.62
N VAL A 49 -6.05 -0.59 -1.31
CA VAL A 49 -6.64 -0.19 -0.03
C VAL A 49 -8.13 -0.54 -0.02
N TYR A 50 -8.84 -0.19 -1.08
CA TYR A 50 -10.25 -0.53 -1.24
C TYR A 50 -10.46 -2.04 -1.24
N MET A 51 -9.69 -2.80 -2.04
CA MET A 51 -9.77 -4.26 -2.03
C MET A 51 -9.48 -4.86 -0.64
N ALA A 52 -8.44 -4.39 0.05
CA ALA A 52 -8.14 -4.88 1.40
C ALA A 52 -9.29 -4.63 2.37
N ALA A 53 -9.91 -3.45 2.32
CA ALA A 53 -11.03 -3.10 3.19
C ALA A 53 -12.26 -3.98 2.92
N VAL A 54 -12.59 -4.21 1.64
CA VAL A 54 -13.73 -5.07 1.27
C VAL A 54 -13.48 -6.51 1.69
N LEU A 55 -12.30 -7.06 1.43
CA LEU A 55 -11.96 -8.43 1.82
C LEU A 55 -11.95 -8.61 3.34
N GLU A 56 -11.42 -7.64 4.08
CA GLU A 56 -11.43 -7.66 5.54
C GLU A 56 -12.85 -7.64 6.10
N TYR A 57 -13.70 -6.73 5.59
CA TYR A 57 -15.11 -6.62 5.98
C TYR A 57 -15.87 -7.93 5.74
N LEU A 58 -15.66 -8.59 4.60
CA LEU A 58 -16.34 -9.85 4.29
C LEU A 58 -15.83 -11.04 5.12
N SER A 59 -14.61 -10.96 5.65
CA SER A 59 -13.98 -12.03 6.44
C SER A 59 -14.14 -11.87 7.96
N ALA A 60 -14.70 -10.74 8.39
CA ALA A 60 -14.85 -10.37 9.79
C ALA A 60 -15.87 -11.25 10.52
#